data_AF-A0A7S1VND1-F1
#
_entry.id   AF-A0A7S1VND1-F1
#
_cell.length_a   1.000
_cell.length_b   1.000
_cell.length_c   1.000
_cell.angle_alpha   90.00
_cell.angle_beta   90.00
_cell.angle_gamma   90.00
#
_symmetry.space_group_name_H-M   'P 1'
#
loop_
_entity.id
_entity.type
_entity.pdbx_description
1 polymer ?
#
loop_
_entity_poly.entity_id
_entity_poly.type
_entity_poly.pdbx_seq_one_letter_code
_entity_poly.pdbx_strand_id
1 'polypeptide(L)'
;PSPLASLRCSCVLVASACMRLPMLHPCVVSCVLVALLLSVCCAGGVRGADVPSTTAPLLRLLLLGDTGGRDSAPFTTPALRSLAYGMENVLRVAEGRDHSDTVSAAVLMGDNVYQDGVTSATDHRFNDTFEVVFGVRGRHHTRRLASLRKYMTLGNHDHFGNVSAQLAYTGTLVPRVASQGRQPSYDVTSWHLPAAYYVEDLPQRVRLIVTDSTTLIRELSDQQEESQQWQWLRHEVRRAAGEAAVDTLLVVTHHPMLSAAEYSGNRKLVQYLMPLLEEAVAAGRLRVVHCAGHSHTLQHLRHNGVDYIVTGAASQVNLRRPNWFNVPLGSLRFLWPPRPY
;
A
#
# COMPACT_ATOMS: atom_id res chain seq x y z
N PRO A 1 -40.89 -12.49 0.90
CA PRO A 1 -40.13 -12.09 2.10
C PRO A 1 -38.97 -13.07 2.35
N SER A 2 -37.86 -12.83 1.65
CA SER A 2 -36.60 -13.57 1.74
C SER A 2 -35.73 -12.97 2.87
N PRO A 3 -35.03 -13.78 3.69
CA PRO A 3 -34.14 -13.24 4.71
C PRO A 3 -32.82 -12.84 4.05
N LEU A 4 -32.43 -11.57 4.23
CA LEU A 4 -31.11 -11.05 3.92
C LEU A 4 -30.05 -11.84 4.71
N ALA A 5 -29.25 -12.65 4.01
CA ALA A 5 -28.08 -13.28 4.58
C ALA A 5 -27.00 -12.21 4.79
N SER A 6 -26.74 -11.84 6.04
CA SER A 6 -25.63 -10.96 6.39
C SER A 6 -24.31 -11.69 6.16
N LEU A 7 -23.56 -11.31 5.12
CA LEU A 7 -22.16 -11.71 4.98
C LEU A 7 -21.33 -11.04 6.09
N ARG A 8 -20.78 -11.85 6.98
CA ARG A 8 -19.74 -11.42 7.94
C ARG A 8 -18.39 -11.72 7.31
N CYS A 9 -17.58 -10.69 7.09
CA CYS A 9 -16.17 -10.82 6.76
C CYS A 9 -15.34 -10.29 7.94
N SER A 10 -14.40 -11.10 8.42
CA SER A 10 -13.51 -10.75 9.53
C SER A 10 -12.22 -10.15 8.99
N CYS A 11 -11.97 -8.87 9.24
CA CYS A 11 -10.60 -8.33 9.18
C CYS A 11 -9.83 -8.91 10.38
N VAL A 12 -8.92 -9.85 10.14
CA VAL A 12 -8.04 -10.35 11.21
C VAL A 12 -6.82 -9.43 11.28
N LEU A 13 -6.86 -8.53 12.27
CA LEU A 13 -5.71 -7.71 12.63
C LEU A 13 -4.78 -8.58 13.49
N VAL A 14 -3.69 -9.09 12.92
CA VAL A 14 -2.68 -9.82 13.69
C VAL A 14 -1.74 -8.80 14.32
N ALA A 15 -2.06 -8.34 15.53
CA ALA A 15 -1.11 -7.65 16.39
C ALA A 15 -0.35 -8.70 17.22
N SER A 16 0.91 -8.98 16.88
CA SER A 16 1.81 -9.67 17.81
C SER A 16 2.37 -8.63 18.78
N ALA A 17 1.79 -8.57 19.98
CA ALA A 17 2.43 -7.91 21.11
C ALA A 17 3.56 -8.83 21.63
N CYS A 18 4.82 -8.42 21.47
CA CYS A 18 5.90 -9.06 22.23
C CYS A 18 5.63 -8.86 23.73
N MET A 19 5.43 -9.97 24.44
CA MET A 19 5.29 -9.99 25.89
C MET A 19 6.49 -9.35 26.58
N ARG A 20 6.19 -8.61 27.64
CA ARG A 20 7.13 -7.94 28.55
C ARG A 20 8.14 -8.94 29.12
N LEU A 21 9.43 -8.66 28.97
CA LEU A 21 10.44 -9.09 29.94
C LEU A 21 10.74 -7.90 30.87
N PRO A 22 10.85 -8.12 32.19
CA PRO A 22 11.11 -7.05 33.13
C PRO A 22 12.60 -6.67 33.14
N MET A 23 12.85 -5.36 33.27
CA MET A 23 14.11 -4.75 33.72
C MET A 23 15.29 -4.79 32.72
N LEU A 24 15.51 -3.67 32.01
CA LEU A 24 16.74 -2.85 32.05
C LEU A 24 16.71 -1.73 30.99
N HIS A 25 16.79 -0.47 31.48
CA HIS A 25 17.15 0.80 30.82
C HIS A 25 16.17 1.50 29.84
N PRO A 26 16.06 2.85 29.92
CA PRO A 26 15.02 3.62 29.23
C PRO A 26 15.49 4.11 27.85
N CYS A 27 15.50 3.26 26.83
CA CYS A 27 15.70 3.71 25.44
C CYS A 27 14.96 2.87 24.37
N VAL A 28 14.06 1.96 24.75
CA VAL A 28 13.37 1.10 23.78
C VAL A 28 12.09 1.77 23.27
N VAL A 29 12.20 2.44 22.12
CA VAL A 29 11.04 2.81 21.30
C VAL A 29 10.29 1.54 20.91
N SER A 30 9.14 1.32 21.55
CA SER A 30 8.26 0.19 21.25
C SER A 30 7.69 0.35 19.83
N CYS A 31 8.29 -0.34 18.86
CA CYS A 31 7.77 -0.43 17.50
C CYS A 31 6.56 -1.36 17.48
N VAL A 32 5.36 -0.78 17.51
CA VAL A 32 4.12 -1.53 17.24
C VAL A 32 4.01 -1.70 15.73
N LEU A 33 4.29 -2.91 15.26
CA LEU A 33 4.18 -3.28 13.85
C LEU A 33 2.74 -3.75 13.60
N VAL A 34 1.91 -2.90 12.96
CA VAL A 34 0.59 -3.32 12.45
C VAL A 34 0.72 -3.55 10.96
N ALA A 35 1.01 -4.80 10.58
CA ALA A 35 0.84 -5.25 9.21
C ALA A 35 -0.65 -5.53 8.96
N LEU A 36 -1.31 -4.69 8.16
CA LEU A 36 -2.67 -4.96 7.69
C LEU A 36 -2.61 -6.00 6.57
N LEU A 37 -2.84 -7.26 6.92
CA LEU A 37 -3.07 -8.34 5.96
C LEU A 37 -4.54 -8.31 5.53
N LEU A 38 -4.81 -7.75 4.35
CA LEU A 38 -6.11 -7.92 3.69
C LEU A 38 -6.16 -9.32 3.07
N SER A 39 -7.05 -10.17 3.60
CA SER A 39 -7.41 -11.45 3.00
C SER A 39 -8.81 -11.32 2.40
N VAL A 40 -8.94 -11.46 1.07
CA VAL A 40 -10.23 -11.44 0.38
C VAL A 40 -10.62 -12.88 0.04
N CYS A 41 -11.69 -13.39 0.67
CA CYS A 41 -12.29 -14.69 0.31
C CYS A 41 -13.54 -14.47 -0.54
N CYS A 42 -13.60 -15.07 -1.73
CA CYS A 42 -14.84 -15.19 -2.50
C CYS A 42 -15.44 -16.57 -2.25
N ALA A 43 -16.58 -16.66 -1.56
CA ALA A 43 -17.34 -17.92 -1.44
C ALA A 43 -18.83 -17.67 -1.70
N GLY A 44 -19.32 -18.14 -2.86
CA GLY A 44 -20.74 -18.28 -3.16
C GLY A 44 -21.26 -19.60 -2.58
N GLY A 45 -22.40 -19.56 -1.89
CA GLY A 45 -22.94 -20.73 -1.20
C GLY A 45 -23.75 -21.65 -2.12
N VAL A 46 -23.42 -22.94 -2.11
CA VAL A 46 -24.35 -24.04 -2.41
C VAL A 46 -24.21 -25.04 -1.26
N ARG A 47 -25.33 -25.37 -0.60
CA ARG A 47 -25.38 -26.41 0.42
C ARG A 47 -25.72 -27.75 -0.24
N GLY A 48 -24.90 -28.76 0.02
CA GLY A 48 -25.26 -30.17 -0.12
C GLY A 48 -24.31 -30.98 -0.99
N ALA A 49 -23.69 -31.98 -0.34
CA ALA A 49 -22.91 -33.10 -0.87
C ALA A 49 -21.52 -32.80 -1.45
N ASP A 50 -20.57 -33.59 -0.94
CA ASP A 50 -19.12 -33.57 -1.10
C ASP A 50 -18.43 -32.31 -0.59
N VAL A 51 -17.47 -32.49 0.34
CA VAL A 51 -16.55 -31.43 0.77
C VAL A 51 -15.35 -31.53 -0.17
N PRO A 52 -15.22 -30.70 -1.21
CA PRO A 52 -13.95 -30.57 -1.88
C PRO A 52 -13.06 -29.77 -0.93
N SER A 53 -11.89 -30.31 -0.59
CA SER A 53 -10.82 -29.59 0.09
C SER A 53 -10.18 -28.54 -0.82
N THR A 54 -10.98 -27.63 -1.37
CA THR A 54 -10.54 -26.56 -2.25
C THR A 54 -10.65 -25.24 -1.50
N THR A 55 -9.69 -24.97 -0.62
CA THR A 55 -9.46 -23.59 -0.17
C THR A 55 -9.13 -22.77 -1.40
N ALA A 56 -10.06 -21.92 -1.85
CA ALA A 56 -9.82 -21.03 -2.97
C ALA A 56 -8.51 -20.24 -2.71
N PRO A 57 -7.62 -20.11 -3.72
CA PRO A 57 -6.35 -19.43 -3.51
C PRO A 57 -6.61 -17.99 -3.04
N LEU A 58 -5.90 -17.54 -2.00
CA LEU A 58 -6.06 -16.19 -1.46
C LEU A 58 -5.01 -15.24 -2.06
N LEU A 59 -5.45 -14.07 -2.50
CA LEU A 59 -4.54 -12.97 -2.81
C LEU A 59 -4.15 -12.26 -1.51
N ARG A 60 -2.84 -12.14 -1.26
CA ARG A 60 -2.28 -11.45 -0.08
C ARG A 60 -1.35 -10.33 -0.52
N LEU A 61 -1.68 -9.11 -0.11
CA LEU A 61 -0.91 -7.91 -0.44
C LEU A 61 -0.39 -7.24 0.84
N LEU A 62 0.84 -6.75 0.80
CA LEU A 62 1.37 -5.81 1.80
C LEU A 62 1.08 -4.39 1.33
N LEU A 63 0.46 -3.57 2.18
CA LEU A 63 0.16 -2.16 1.87
C LEU A 63 1.04 -1.26 2.74
N LEU A 64 1.85 -0.42 2.11
CA LEU A 64 2.90 0.38 2.74
C LEU A 64 2.97 1.75 2.06
N GLY A 65 3.25 2.83 2.78
CA GLY A 65 3.42 4.16 2.19
C GLY A 65 4.54 4.92 2.89
N ASP A 66 5.10 5.93 2.23
CA ASP A 66 6.05 6.87 2.84
C ASP A 66 7.34 6.16 3.28
N THR A 67 7.88 5.39 2.34
CA THR A 67 9.03 4.48 2.55
C THR A 67 10.38 5.14 2.24
N GLY A 68 10.41 6.43 1.88
CA GLY A 68 11.57 7.07 1.26
C GLY A 68 12.79 7.37 2.13
N GLY A 69 12.89 6.77 3.32
CA GLY A 69 14.07 6.93 4.18
C GLY A 69 14.25 8.38 4.64
N ARG A 70 15.46 8.91 4.42
CA ARG A 70 15.85 10.30 4.68
C ARG A 70 16.87 10.77 3.64
N ASP A 71 17.05 12.07 3.52
CA ASP A 71 17.93 12.75 2.56
C ASP A 71 19.44 12.66 2.87
N SER A 72 19.80 12.15 4.05
CA SER A 72 21.17 12.09 4.56
C SER A 72 21.59 10.67 4.95
N ALA A 73 22.88 10.37 4.80
CA ALA A 73 23.45 9.05 5.08
C ALA A 73 23.00 8.54 6.47
N PRO A 74 22.55 7.26 6.61
CA PRO A 74 22.65 6.19 5.64
C PRO A 74 21.38 6.06 4.75
N PHE A 75 20.71 7.17 4.45
CA PHE A 75 19.57 7.29 3.51
C PHE A 75 18.35 6.40 3.83
N THR A 76 18.33 5.87 5.05
CA THR A 76 17.33 4.97 5.61
C THR A 76 17.09 5.40 7.05
N THR A 77 15.91 5.07 7.59
CA THR A 77 15.59 5.30 9.00
C THR A 77 15.56 3.98 9.78
N PRO A 78 15.72 4.00 11.11
CA PRO A 78 15.50 2.82 11.94
C PRO A 78 14.10 2.22 11.75
N ALA A 79 13.08 3.06 11.61
CA ALA A 79 11.70 2.63 11.35
C ALA A 79 11.58 1.87 10.02
N LEU A 80 12.15 2.41 8.94
CA LEU A 80 12.14 1.77 7.62
C LEU A 80 12.87 0.42 7.62
N ARG A 81 14.00 0.32 8.33
CA ARG A 81 14.73 -0.95 8.47
C ARG A 81 13.94 -1.97 9.30
N SER A 82 13.31 -1.54 10.39
CA SER A 82 12.41 -2.38 11.21
C SER A 82 11.21 -2.88 10.40
N LEU A 83 10.67 -2.05 9.50
CA LEU A 83 9.61 -2.46 8.59
C LEU A 83 10.04 -3.64 7.71
N ALA A 84 11.23 -3.57 7.11
CA ALA A 84 11.76 -4.67 6.29
C ALA A 84 11.84 -5.99 7.09
N TYR A 85 12.35 -5.94 8.33
CA TYR A 85 12.34 -7.12 9.21
C TYR A 85 10.92 -7.64 9.51
N GLY A 86 9.95 -6.74 9.68
CA GLY A 86 8.55 -7.10 9.84
C GLY A 86 7.99 -7.82 8.61
N MET A 87 8.28 -7.29 7.41
CA MET A 87 7.88 -7.91 6.14
C MET A 87 8.49 -9.32 6.01
N GLU A 88 9.77 -9.50 6.33
CA GLU A 88 10.43 -10.81 6.31
C GLU A 88 9.74 -11.81 7.23
N ASN A 89 9.35 -11.39 8.44
CA ASN A 89 8.63 -12.24 9.36
C ASN A 89 7.25 -12.64 8.81
N VAL A 90 6.52 -11.72 8.18
CA VAL A 90 5.23 -12.01 7.54
C VAL A 90 5.42 -13.00 6.39
N LEU A 91 6.43 -12.79 5.54
CA LEU A 91 6.76 -13.68 4.42
C LEU A 91 7.10 -15.09 4.92
N ARG A 92 7.97 -15.21 5.93
CA ARG A 92 8.37 -16.50 6.51
C ARG A 92 7.19 -17.25 7.13
N VAL A 93 6.31 -16.55 7.85
CA VAL A 93 5.12 -17.17 8.47
C VAL A 93 4.13 -17.64 7.40
N ALA A 94 3.97 -16.86 6.32
CA ALA A 94 3.14 -17.23 5.18
C ALA A 94 3.68 -18.46 4.44
N GLU A 95 5.00 -18.54 4.22
CA GLU A 95 5.64 -19.68 3.52
C GLU A 95 5.70 -20.96 4.37
N GLY A 96 5.78 -20.84 5.69
CA GLY A 96 5.79 -22.00 6.60
C GLY A 96 4.44 -22.71 6.72
N ARG A 97 3.37 -22.15 6.14
CA ARG A 97 1.99 -22.68 6.21
C ARG A 97 1.51 -23.09 4.82
N ASP A 98 2.11 -24.12 4.23
CA ASP A 98 1.74 -24.61 2.89
C ASP A 98 2.02 -23.58 1.76
N HIS A 99 2.51 -24.03 0.61
CA HIS A 99 2.95 -23.13 -0.47
C HIS A 99 1.79 -22.34 -1.11
N SER A 100 0.55 -22.68 -0.78
CA SER A 100 -0.66 -21.95 -1.15
C SER A 100 -0.88 -20.64 -0.37
N ASP A 101 -0.14 -20.39 0.72
CA ASP A 101 -0.41 -19.29 1.65
C ASP A 101 0.51 -18.06 1.50
N THR A 102 1.20 -17.96 0.37
CA THR A 102 2.23 -16.95 0.12
C THR A 102 1.68 -15.52 -0.06
N VAL A 103 2.47 -14.52 0.36
CA VAL A 103 2.25 -13.11 0.00
C VAL A 103 2.59 -12.91 -1.47
N SER A 104 1.69 -12.31 -2.24
CA SER A 104 1.79 -12.22 -3.69
C SER A 104 2.57 -10.99 -4.16
N ALA A 105 2.36 -9.84 -3.52
CA ALA A 105 3.02 -8.58 -3.86
C ALA A 105 2.92 -7.56 -2.70
N ALA A 106 3.61 -6.42 -2.87
CA ALA A 106 3.41 -5.22 -2.07
C ALA A 106 2.93 -4.05 -2.95
N VAL A 107 2.16 -3.15 -2.36
CA VAL A 107 1.72 -1.89 -2.95
C VAL A 107 2.30 -0.76 -2.11
N LEU A 108 3.07 0.12 -2.74
CA LEU A 108 3.77 1.24 -2.10
C LEU A 108 3.10 2.57 -2.50
N MET A 109 2.54 3.28 -1.52
CA MET A 109 1.67 4.45 -1.71
C MET A 109 2.42 5.80 -1.75
N GLY A 110 3.57 5.84 -2.43
CA GLY A 110 4.30 7.08 -2.71
C GLY A 110 5.22 7.56 -1.60
N ASP A 111 5.85 8.70 -1.88
CA ASP A 111 6.98 9.24 -1.15
C ASP A 111 8.10 8.19 -1.04
N ASN A 112 8.52 7.76 -2.22
CA ASN A 112 9.43 6.63 -2.38
C ASN A 112 10.87 6.99 -2.06
N VAL A 113 11.25 8.27 -2.20
CA VAL A 113 12.57 8.79 -1.88
C VAL A 113 12.45 10.20 -1.29
N TYR A 114 12.73 10.35 0.01
CA TYR A 114 12.73 11.64 0.70
C TYR A 114 14.08 12.36 0.56
N GLN A 115 14.18 13.69 0.57
CA GLN A 115 13.06 14.65 0.60
C GLN A 115 12.65 15.12 -0.80
N ASP A 116 13.57 15.12 -1.76
CA ASP A 116 13.34 15.70 -3.09
C ASP A 116 13.44 14.67 -4.22
N GLY A 117 12.97 13.45 -3.95
CA GLY A 117 12.98 12.37 -4.94
C GLY A 117 14.38 11.96 -5.37
N VAL A 118 14.53 11.68 -6.66
CA VAL A 118 15.78 11.28 -7.32
C VAL A 118 16.12 12.24 -8.46
N THR A 119 17.37 12.29 -8.86
CA THR A 119 17.85 13.15 -9.96
C THR A 119 17.86 12.46 -11.33
N SER A 120 18.11 11.14 -11.36
CA SER A 120 18.27 10.34 -12.57
C SER A 120 17.94 8.85 -12.32
N ALA A 121 17.78 8.06 -13.38
CA ALA A 121 17.50 6.61 -13.25
C ALA A 121 18.67 5.81 -12.66
N THR A 122 19.86 6.41 -12.55
CA THR A 122 21.06 5.85 -11.94
C THR A 122 21.39 6.50 -10.60
N ASP A 123 20.47 7.28 -10.03
CA ASP A 123 20.66 7.93 -8.75
C ASP A 123 20.96 6.90 -7.65
N HIS A 124 21.98 7.17 -6.84
CA HIS A 124 22.42 6.27 -5.78
C HIS A 124 21.30 6.00 -4.76
N ARG A 125 20.30 6.88 -4.63
CA ARG A 125 19.16 6.72 -3.74
C ARG A 125 18.32 5.47 -4.01
N PHE A 126 18.26 4.99 -5.26
CA PHE A 126 17.66 3.68 -5.53
C PHE A 126 18.38 2.57 -4.78
N ASN A 127 19.72 2.58 -4.77
CA ASN A 127 20.52 1.59 -4.06
C ASN A 127 20.49 1.79 -2.54
N ASP A 128 20.69 3.04 -2.09
CA ASP A 128 20.94 3.37 -0.70
C ASP A 128 19.67 3.55 0.14
N THR A 129 18.50 3.67 -0.51
CA THR A 129 17.19 3.72 0.16
C THR A 129 16.35 2.49 -0.18
N PHE A 130 16.10 2.19 -1.46
CA PHE A 130 15.19 1.12 -1.85
C PHE A 130 15.84 -0.27 -1.83
N GLU A 131 16.90 -0.50 -2.61
CA GLU A 131 17.49 -1.84 -2.79
C GLU A 131 18.16 -2.36 -1.51
N VAL A 132 18.66 -1.47 -0.64
CA VAL A 132 19.22 -1.87 0.66
C VAL A 132 18.13 -2.28 1.66
N VAL A 133 16.88 -1.82 1.49
CA VAL A 133 15.75 -2.11 2.40
C VAL A 133 14.86 -3.23 1.88
N PHE A 134 14.56 -3.24 0.59
CA PHE A 134 13.57 -4.14 -0.01
C PHE A 134 14.14 -5.05 -1.10
N GLY A 135 15.41 -4.87 -1.44
CA GLY A 135 16.04 -5.47 -2.61
C GLY A 135 17.27 -6.31 -2.31
N VAL A 136 18.06 -6.51 -3.35
CA VAL A 136 19.16 -7.49 -3.38
C VAL A 136 20.45 -7.01 -2.72
N ARG A 137 20.47 -5.75 -2.26
CA ARG A 137 21.64 -5.13 -1.62
C ARG A 137 21.64 -5.26 -0.10
N GLY A 138 20.51 -5.57 0.51
CA GLY A 138 20.42 -5.75 1.96
C GLY A 138 21.07 -7.07 2.41
N ARG A 139 21.96 -7.00 3.41
CA ARG A 139 22.70 -8.15 3.94
C ARG A 139 21.86 -9.10 4.82
N HIS A 140 20.66 -8.69 5.21
CA HIS A 140 19.79 -9.43 6.13
C HIS A 140 18.44 -9.82 5.51
N HIS A 141 18.27 -9.60 4.20
CA HIS A 141 17.00 -9.85 3.52
C HIS A 141 17.01 -11.20 2.84
N THR A 142 15.85 -11.86 2.84
CA THR A 142 15.63 -13.09 2.10
C THR A 142 15.52 -12.79 0.61
N ARG A 143 15.82 -13.81 -0.21
CA ARG A 143 15.56 -13.76 -1.65
C ARG A 143 14.08 -13.50 -1.94
N ARG A 144 13.17 -13.89 -1.03
CA ARG A 144 11.74 -13.67 -1.18
C ARG A 144 11.40 -12.19 -1.12
N LEU A 145 11.84 -11.47 -0.09
CA LEU A 145 11.58 -10.04 -0.01
C LEU A 145 12.16 -9.30 -1.23
N ALA A 146 13.40 -9.63 -1.62
CA ALA A 146 14.05 -9.00 -2.77
C ALA A 146 13.30 -9.20 -4.10
N SER A 147 12.69 -10.38 -4.30
CA SER A 147 11.95 -10.72 -5.53
C SER A 147 10.45 -10.39 -5.49
N LEU A 148 9.90 -10.07 -4.31
CA LEU A 148 8.48 -9.71 -4.18
C LEU A 148 8.18 -8.45 -4.99
N ARG A 149 7.23 -8.51 -5.94
CA ARG A 149 6.81 -7.37 -6.76
C ARG A 149 6.34 -6.21 -5.86
N LYS A 150 6.85 -4.99 -6.09
CA LYS A 150 6.38 -3.76 -5.45
C LYS A 150 5.72 -2.85 -6.50
N TYR A 151 4.40 -2.77 -6.46
CA TYR A 151 3.62 -1.81 -7.26
C TYR A 151 3.76 -0.43 -6.63
N MET A 152 4.47 0.45 -7.30
CA MET A 152 4.82 1.76 -6.78
C MET A 152 3.78 2.80 -7.19
N THR A 153 3.61 3.82 -6.36
CA THR A 153 2.81 5.03 -6.61
C THR A 153 3.73 6.24 -6.43
N LEU A 154 3.43 7.39 -7.03
CA LEU A 154 4.17 8.64 -6.82
C LEU A 154 3.54 9.47 -5.69
N GLY A 155 4.37 9.99 -4.80
CA GLY A 155 4.00 10.97 -3.77
C GLY A 155 4.46 12.38 -4.09
N ASN A 156 4.18 13.34 -3.20
CA ASN A 156 4.57 14.73 -3.44
C ASN A 156 6.08 14.91 -3.39
N HIS A 157 6.80 14.17 -2.54
CA HIS A 157 8.26 14.24 -2.47
C HIS A 157 8.94 13.70 -3.72
N ASP A 158 8.33 12.74 -4.39
CA ASP A 158 8.82 12.19 -5.66
C ASP A 158 8.77 13.23 -6.80
N HIS A 159 7.75 14.10 -6.77
CA HIS A 159 7.55 15.19 -7.73
C HIS A 159 8.46 16.40 -7.51
N PHE A 160 9.13 16.51 -6.36
CA PHE A 160 10.18 17.52 -6.17
C PHE A 160 11.46 17.15 -6.91
N GLY A 161 11.62 15.87 -7.26
CA GLY A 161 12.72 15.36 -8.08
C GLY A 161 12.30 15.02 -9.51
N ASN A 162 12.93 13.99 -10.06
CA ASN A 162 12.72 13.52 -11.42
C ASN A 162 11.81 12.29 -11.44
N VAL A 163 10.51 12.51 -11.67
CA VAL A 163 9.52 11.43 -11.83
C VAL A 163 9.90 10.49 -12.97
N SER A 164 10.38 11.02 -14.10
CA SER A 164 10.75 10.20 -15.27
C SER A 164 11.87 9.21 -14.94
N ALA A 165 12.78 9.58 -14.03
CA ALA A 165 13.80 8.67 -13.52
C ALA A 165 13.22 7.51 -12.72
N GLN A 166 12.19 7.74 -11.90
CA GLN A 166 11.51 6.67 -11.17
C GLN A 166 10.74 5.73 -12.09
N LEU A 167 10.16 6.24 -13.19
CA LEU A 167 9.55 5.40 -14.23
C LEU A 167 10.62 4.53 -14.91
N ALA A 168 11.71 5.17 -15.34
CA ALA A 168 12.80 4.53 -16.06
C ALA A 168 13.58 3.50 -15.21
N TYR A 169 13.48 3.56 -13.87
CA TYR A 169 14.08 2.57 -12.99
C TYR A 169 13.37 1.21 -13.05
N THR A 170 12.11 1.16 -13.48
CA THR A 170 11.35 -0.09 -13.66
C THR A 170 12.08 -1.03 -14.64
N GLY A 171 12.32 -2.26 -14.20
CA GLY A 171 12.95 -3.29 -15.06
C GLY A 171 14.47 -3.18 -15.18
N THR A 172 15.11 -2.24 -14.47
CA THR A 172 16.58 -2.12 -14.46
C THR A 172 17.26 -3.32 -13.77
N LEU A 173 18.51 -3.57 -14.16
CA LEU A 173 19.36 -4.61 -13.56
C LEU A 173 20.14 -4.03 -12.38
N VAL A 174 20.01 -4.67 -11.23
CA VAL A 174 20.66 -4.29 -9.98
C VAL A 174 21.76 -5.31 -9.65
N PRO A 175 23.01 -4.89 -9.44
CA PRO A 175 24.08 -5.80 -9.05
C PRO A 175 23.80 -6.41 -7.67
N ARG A 176 23.93 -7.74 -7.56
CA ARG A 176 23.94 -8.42 -6.26
C ARG A 176 25.21 -8.08 -5.49
N VAL A 177 25.14 -8.14 -4.16
CA VAL A 177 26.34 -8.06 -3.32
C VAL A 177 27.26 -9.23 -3.67
N ALA A 178 28.43 -8.94 -4.21
CA ALA A 178 29.39 -9.95 -4.61
C ALA A 178 29.90 -10.71 -3.37
N SER A 179 29.75 -12.04 -3.38
CA SER A 179 30.57 -12.89 -2.52
C SER A 179 31.98 -12.96 -3.11
N GLN A 180 33.01 -12.82 -2.28
CA GLN A 180 34.41 -12.86 -2.73
C GLN A 180 34.67 -14.05 -3.68
N GLY A 181 35.30 -13.78 -4.83
CA GLY A 181 35.68 -14.81 -5.81
C GLY A 181 34.59 -15.28 -6.77
N ARG A 182 33.38 -14.68 -6.76
CA ARG A 182 32.33 -14.97 -7.76
C ARG A 182 32.15 -13.83 -8.75
N GLN A 183 31.77 -14.17 -9.98
CA GLN A 183 31.39 -13.21 -11.02
C GLN A 183 30.19 -12.37 -10.56
N PRO A 184 30.10 -11.09 -10.98
CA PRO A 184 28.93 -10.27 -10.71
C PRO A 184 27.67 -10.93 -11.27
N SER A 185 26.63 -11.00 -10.47
CA SER A 185 25.30 -11.42 -10.90
C SER A 185 24.31 -10.28 -10.67
N TYR A 186 23.31 -10.17 -11.53
CA TYR A 186 22.33 -9.10 -11.52
C TYR A 186 20.93 -9.66 -11.37
N ASP A 187 20.06 -8.91 -10.70
CA ASP A 187 18.63 -9.17 -10.66
C ASP A 187 17.87 -8.00 -11.26
N VAL A 188 16.71 -8.27 -11.86
CA VAL A 188 15.77 -7.22 -12.22
C VAL A 188 15.21 -6.63 -10.92
N THR A 189 15.19 -5.31 -10.80
CA THR A 189 14.58 -4.65 -9.64
C THR A 189 13.13 -5.07 -9.46
N SER A 190 12.72 -5.18 -8.20
CA SER A 190 11.33 -5.47 -7.83
C SER A 190 10.42 -4.23 -7.89
N TRP A 191 11.01 -3.05 -8.08
CA TRP A 191 10.34 -1.78 -8.34
C TRP A 191 9.50 -1.86 -9.63
N HIS A 192 8.21 -1.59 -9.52
CA HIS A 192 7.28 -1.58 -10.65
C HIS A 192 6.49 -0.28 -10.69
N LEU A 193 6.92 0.62 -11.56
CA LEU A 193 6.28 1.90 -11.85
C LEU A 193 6.29 2.14 -13.37
N PRO A 194 5.45 1.42 -14.14
CA PRO A 194 5.51 1.46 -15.60
C PRO A 194 5.04 2.79 -16.19
N ALA A 195 4.20 3.54 -15.47
CA ALA A 195 3.73 4.87 -15.80
C ALA A 195 3.36 5.63 -14.51
N ALA A 196 3.14 6.95 -14.61
CA ALA A 196 2.73 7.77 -13.47
C ALA A 196 1.38 7.32 -12.88
N TYR A 197 0.49 6.82 -13.73
CA TYR A 197 -0.77 6.17 -13.38
C TYR A 197 -0.99 4.96 -14.29
N TYR A 198 -1.52 3.86 -13.74
CA TYR A 198 -1.64 2.59 -14.46
C TYR A 198 -2.67 1.66 -13.81
N VAL A 199 -3.09 0.62 -14.53
CA VAL A 199 -3.95 -0.45 -14.03
C VAL A 199 -3.21 -1.78 -14.10
N GLU A 200 -3.39 -2.61 -13.07
CA GLU A 200 -2.94 -3.99 -13.04
C GLU A 200 -4.11 -4.89 -12.61
N ASP A 201 -4.36 -5.96 -13.37
CA ASP A 201 -5.30 -7.00 -12.97
C ASP A 201 -4.54 -8.09 -12.21
N LEU A 202 -4.90 -8.26 -10.94
CA LEU A 202 -4.30 -9.22 -10.02
C LEU A 202 -5.16 -10.49 -9.92
N PRO A 203 -4.59 -11.62 -9.46
CA PRO A 203 -5.37 -12.82 -9.16
C PRO A 203 -6.55 -12.56 -8.22
N GLN A 204 -7.50 -13.49 -8.15
CA GLN A 204 -8.70 -13.36 -7.33
C GLN A 204 -9.58 -12.15 -7.68
N ARG A 205 -9.63 -11.80 -8.98
CA ARG A 205 -10.57 -10.82 -9.54
C ARG A 205 -10.38 -9.44 -8.87
N VAL A 206 -9.14 -9.09 -8.60
CA VAL A 206 -8.77 -7.81 -7.99
C VAL A 206 -8.16 -6.91 -9.05
N ARG A 207 -8.73 -5.73 -9.26
CA ARG A 207 -8.13 -4.69 -10.10
C ARG A 207 -7.46 -3.65 -9.22
N LEU A 208 -6.18 -3.39 -9.50
CA LEU A 208 -5.39 -2.32 -8.88
C LEU A 208 -5.34 -1.14 -9.84
N ILE A 209 -5.87 0.01 -9.43
CA ILE A 209 -5.74 1.28 -10.14
C ILE A 209 -4.78 2.15 -9.34
N VAL A 210 -3.62 2.47 -9.91
CA VAL A 210 -2.63 3.37 -9.31
C VAL A 210 -2.72 4.73 -9.99
N THR A 211 -2.77 5.80 -9.18
CA THR A 211 -2.92 7.18 -9.66
C THR A 211 -1.72 8.03 -9.25
N ASP A 212 -1.39 9.04 -10.07
CA ASP A 212 -0.54 10.15 -9.66
C ASP A 212 -1.42 11.23 -9.03
N SER A 213 -1.69 11.06 -7.73
CA SER A 213 -2.55 11.98 -6.99
C SER A 213 -2.01 13.41 -6.92
N THR A 214 -0.69 13.60 -6.97
CA THR A 214 -0.06 14.94 -6.93
C THR A 214 -0.46 15.74 -8.17
N THR A 215 -0.37 15.11 -9.35
CA THR A 215 -0.82 15.71 -10.61
C THR A 215 -2.34 15.83 -10.65
N LEU A 216 -3.06 14.75 -10.28
CA LEU A 216 -4.52 14.72 -10.32
C LEU A 216 -5.15 15.85 -9.48
N ILE A 217 -4.67 16.09 -8.27
CA ILE A 217 -5.18 17.17 -7.40
C ILE A 217 -4.97 18.55 -8.03
N ARG A 218 -3.88 18.77 -8.76
CA ARG A 218 -3.64 20.07 -9.42
C ARG A 218 -4.62 20.29 -10.57
N GLU A 219 -4.93 19.24 -11.29
CA GLU A 219 -5.73 19.26 -12.52
C GLU A 219 -7.25 19.19 -12.28
N LEU A 220 -7.69 18.56 -11.20
CA LEU A 220 -9.11 18.49 -10.85
C LEU A 220 -9.69 19.90 -10.65
N SER A 221 -10.69 20.24 -11.44
CA SER A 221 -11.39 21.53 -11.40
C SER A 221 -12.83 21.39 -11.88
N ASP A 222 -13.64 22.43 -11.65
CA ASP A 222 -15.03 22.50 -12.12
C ASP A 222 -15.12 22.84 -13.63
N GLN A 223 -14.00 23.05 -14.32
CA GLN A 223 -13.96 23.40 -15.74
C GLN A 223 -14.10 22.16 -16.64
N GLN A 224 -14.70 22.34 -17.82
CA GLN A 224 -15.17 21.25 -18.68
C GLN A 224 -14.07 20.35 -19.29
N GLU A 225 -12.83 20.83 -19.40
CA GLU A 225 -11.72 20.01 -19.89
C GLU A 225 -11.13 19.19 -18.73
N GLU A 226 -11.79 18.06 -18.45
CA GLU A 226 -11.26 17.06 -17.53
C GLU A 226 -9.87 16.63 -17.98
N SER A 227 -8.90 16.57 -17.06
CA SER A 227 -7.55 16.16 -17.42
C SER A 227 -7.48 14.72 -17.91
N GLN A 228 -6.45 14.40 -18.70
CA GLN A 228 -6.27 13.07 -19.28
C GLN A 228 -6.31 11.97 -18.20
N GLN A 229 -5.64 12.19 -17.07
CA GLN A 229 -5.65 11.22 -15.96
C GLN A 229 -7.04 11.09 -15.33
N TRP A 230 -7.79 12.19 -15.17
CA TRP A 230 -9.13 12.13 -14.59
C TRP A 230 -10.11 11.40 -15.50
N GLN A 231 -10.11 11.69 -16.81
CA GLN A 231 -10.93 10.97 -17.79
C GLN A 231 -10.60 9.48 -17.80
N TRP A 232 -9.31 9.14 -17.81
CA TRP A 232 -8.83 7.77 -17.72
C TRP A 232 -9.30 7.08 -16.43
N LEU A 233 -9.13 7.70 -15.27
CA LEU A 233 -9.53 7.14 -13.98
C LEU A 233 -11.03 6.87 -13.92
N ARG A 234 -11.86 7.82 -14.37
CA ARG A 234 -13.32 7.64 -14.46
C ARG A 234 -13.68 6.48 -15.38
N HIS A 235 -13.00 6.37 -16.52
CA HIS A 235 -13.21 5.27 -17.45
C HIS A 235 -12.88 3.93 -16.78
N GLU A 236 -11.71 3.79 -16.15
CA GLU A 236 -11.27 2.54 -15.52
C GLU A 236 -12.15 2.11 -14.35
N VAL A 237 -12.62 3.05 -13.52
CA VAL A 237 -13.56 2.73 -12.42
C VAL A 237 -14.90 2.24 -12.97
N ARG A 238 -15.47 2.92 -13.97
CA ARG A 238 -16.75 2.50 -14.58
C ARG A 238 -16.63 1.19 -15.34
N ARG A 239 -15.51 0.99 -16.05
CA ARG A 239 -15.18 -0.27 -16.72
C ARG A 239 -15.09 -1.40 -15.70
N ALA A 240 -14.36 -1.19 -14.61
CA ALA A 240 -14.27 -2.15 -13.52
C ALA A 240 -15.66 -2.49 -12.94
N ALA A 241 -16.57 -1.52 -12.82
CA ALA A 241 -17.94 -1.74 -12.33
C ALA A 241 -18.81 -2.57 -13.28
N GLY A 242 -18.57 -2.51 -14.59
CA GLY A 242 -19.27 -3.32 -15.60
C GLY A 242 -18.69 -4.72 -15.82
N GLU A 243 -17.43 -4.95 -15.45
CA GLU A 243 -16.74 -6.22 -15.76
C GLU A 243 -16.96 -7.30 -14.71
N ALA A 244 -17.69 -8.35 -15.08
CA ALA A 244 -17.87 -9.54 -14.24
C ALA A 244 -16.58 -10.37 -13.99
N ALA A 245 -15.39 -9.86 -14.34
CA ALA A 245 -14.09 -10.45 -13.96
C ALA A 245 -13.39 -9.67 -12.82
N VAL A 246 -13.97 -8.57 -12.33
CA VAL A 246 -13.43 -7.75 -11.23
C VAL A 246 -14.43 -7.72 -10.08
N ASP A 247 -14.10 -8.29 -8.92
CA ASP A 247 -14.95 -8.23 -7.72
C ASP A 247 -14.45 -7.18 -6.71
N THR A 248 -13.14 -6.93 -6.70
CA THR A 248 -12.52 -5.95 -5.80
C THR A 248 -11.73 -4.94 -6.60
N LEU A 249 -11.95 -3.66 -6.30
CA LEU A 249 -11.24 -2.53 -6.85
C LEU A 249 -10.37 -1.89 -5.76
N LEU A 250 -9.06 -1.94 -5.94
CA LEU A 250 -8.09 -1.22 -5.12
C LEU A 250 -7.69 0.05 -5.84
N VAL A 251 -8.06 1.22 -5.31
CA VAL A 251 -7.69 2.52 -5.88
C VAL A 251 -6.60 3.13 -5.00
N VAL A 252 -5.42 3.34 -5.58
CA VAL A 252 -4.23 3.82 -4.88
C VAL A 252 -3.98 5.28 -5.24
N THR A 253 -3.88 6.10 -4.22
CA THR A 253 -3.38 7.47 -4.28
C THR A 253 -2.22 7.61 -3.30
N HIS A 254 -1.41 8.66 -3.42
CA HIS A 254 -0.53 9.03 -2.30
C HIS A 254 -1.32 9.81 -1.24
N HIS A 255 -2.04 10.85 -1.67
CA HIS A 255 -2.83 11.69 -0.77
C HIS A 255 -4.14 11.00 -0.34
N PRO A 256 -4.48 10.95 0.96
CA PRO A 256 -5.71 10.33 1.43
C PRO A 256 -6.95 11.16 1.10
N MET A 257 -8.09 10.51 0.82
CA MET A 257 -9.40 11.18 0.81
C MET A 257 -9.88 11.47 2.23
N LEU A 258 -9.73 10.49 3.13
CA LEU A 258 -10.08 10.61 4.55
C LEU A 258 -8.85 10.32 5.41
N SER A 259 -8.59 11.18 6.40
CA SER A 259 -7.53 10.99 7.38
C SER A 259 -7.87 11.74 8.67
N ALA A 260 -7.72 11.04 9.80
CA ALA A 260 -7.83 11.61 11.14
C ALA A 260 -6.48 12.12 11.70
N ALA A 261 -5.43 12.15 10.87
CA ALA A 261 -4.17 12.80 11.22
C ALA A 261 -4.31 14.33 11.14
N GLU A 262 -3.19 15.05 11.28
CA GLU A 262 -3.13 16.51 11.16
C GLU A 262 -3.77 17.02 9.85
N TYR A 263 -3.56 16.30 8.75
CA TYR A 263 -4.21 16.56 7.47
C TYR A 263 -5.56 15.83 7.37
N SER A 264 -6.62 16.58 7.06
CA SER A 264 -8.02 16.14 7.00
C SER A 264 -8.40 15.38 5.71
N GLY A 265 -7.43 14.74 5.06
CA GLY A 265 -7.57 14.30 3.68
C GLY A 265 -7.58 15.44 2.67
N ASN A 266 -7.63 15.10 1.38
CA ASN A 266 -7.58 16.07 0.29
C ASN A 266 -8.98 16.45 -0.21
N ARG A 267 -9.31 17.76 -0.12
CA ARG A 267 -10.64 18.28 -0.49
C ARG A 267 -11.05 17.99 -1.93
N LYS A 268 -10.13 18.07 -2.90
CA LYS A 268 -10.46 17.79 -4.31
C LYS A 268 -10.73 16.29 -4.51
N LEU A 269 -9.95 15.41 -3.88
CA LEU A 269 -10.25 13.97 -3.95
C LEU A 269 -11.60 13.65 -3.30
N VAL A 270 -11.95 14.29 -2.17
CA VAL A 270 -13.29 14.17 -1.56
C VAL A 270 -14.39 14.71 -2.47
N GLN A 271 -14.15 15.80 -3.19
CA GLN A 271 -15.16 16.41 -4.06
C GLN A 271 -15.41 15.59 -5.34
N TYR A 272 -14.37 15.00 -5.94
CA TYR A 272 -14.47 14.36 -7.26
C TYR A 272 -14.33 12.84 -7.22
N LEU A 273 -13.29 12.32 -6.55
CA LEU A 273 -12.98 10.88 -6.56
C LEU A 273 -13.90 10.09 -5.62
N MET A 274 -14.20 10.61 -4.43
CA MET A 274 -15.06 9.92 -3.47
C MET A 274 -16.45 9.61 -4.05
N PRO A 275 -17.19 10.56 -4.67
CA PRO A 275 -18.48 10.25 -5.28
C PRO A 275 -18.40 9.17 -6.36
N LEU A 276 -17.34 9.19 -7.19
CA LEU A 276 -17.12 8.17 -8.22
C LEU A 276 -16.97 6.76 -7.62
N LEU A 277 -16.22 6.63 -6.51
CA LEU A 277 -16.05 5.34 -5.85
C LEU A 277 -17.31 4.88 -5.12
N GLU A 278 -18.03 5.81 -4.49
CA GLU A 278 -19.29 5.52 -3.81
C GLU A 278 -20.39 5.11 -4.80
N GLU A 279 -20.46 5.74 -5.97
CA GLU A 279 -21.34 5.32 -7.08
C GLU A 279 -21.04 3.88 -7.51
N ALA A 280 -19.75 3.53 -7.66
CA ALA A 280 -19.32 2.19 -8.03
C ALA A 280 -19.70 1.13 -6.97
N VAL A 281 -19.63 1.49 -5.68
CA VAL A 281 -20.10 0.63 -4.58
C VAL A 281 -21.63 0.52 -4.58
N ALA A 282 -22.34 1.62 -4.78
CA ALA A 282 -23.81 1.67 -4.77
C ALA A 282 -24.43 0.84 -5.92
N ALA A 283 -23.71 0.67 -7.04
CA ALA A 283 -24.07 -0.27 -8.11
C ALA A 283 -24.05 -1.75 -7.66
N GLY A 284 -23.57 -2.05 -6.45
CA GLY A 284 -23.87 -3.27 -5.71
C GLY A 284 -22.98 -4.48 -6.00
N ARG A 285 -22.01 -4.35 -6.92
CA ARG A 285 -21.17 -5.49 -7.36
C ARG A 285 -19.74 -5.44 -6.86
N LEU A 286 -19.15 -4.24 -6.72
CA LEU A 286 -17.74 -4.08 -6.40
C LEU A 286 -17.53 -3.86 -4.90
N ARG A 287 -16.52 -4.55 -4.36
CA ARG A 287 -15.84 -4.09 -3.15
C ARG A 287 -14.82 -3.03 -3.55
N VAL A 288 -14.89 -1.84 -2.96
CA VAL A 288 -13.93 -0.76 -3.24
C VAL A 288 -13.10 -0.46 -2.00
N VAL A 289 -11.78 -0.46 -2.17
CA VAL A 289 -10.82 -0.07 -1.14
C VAL A 289 -9.94 1.05 -1.68
N HIS A 290 -9.96 2.19 -1.00
CA HIS A 290 -9.03 3.28 -1.25
C HIS A 290 -7.78 3.10 -0.38
N CYS A 291 -6.60 3.11 -0.99
CA CYS A 291 -5.32 2.94 -0.31
C CYS A 291 -4.47 4.20 -0.48
N ALA A 292 -3.95 4.74 0.63
CA ALA A 292 -3.16 5.97 0.62
C ALA A 292 -2.00 5.99 1.64
N GLY A 293 -1.06 6.91 1.42
CA GLY A 293 0.04 7.26 2.32
C GLY A 293 -0.13 8.69 2.86
N HIS A 294 0.93 9.49 2.77
CA HIS A 294 1.04 10.93 3.05
C HIS A 294 0.83 11.32 4.53
N SER A 295 -0.25 10.84 5.13
CA SER A 295 -0.45 10.92 6.57
C SER A 295 0.40 9.86 7.24
N HIS A 296 1.44 10.26 7.97
CA HIS A 296 2.40 9.38 8.66
C HIS A 296 1.82 8.61 9.87
N THR A 297 0.77 7.86 9.61
CA THR A 297 -0.10 7.14 10.54
C THR A 297 -0.64 5.88 9.86
N LEU A 298 -1.17 4.95 10.63
CA LEU A 298 -1.91 3.79 10.13
C LEU A 298 -3.38 3.96 10.47
N GLN A 299 -4.27 3.90 9.48
CA GLN A 299 -5.70 4.12 9.67
C GLN A 299 -6.54 3.16 8.84
N HIS A 300 -7.70 2.76 9.40
CA HIS A 300 -8.80 2.18 8.63
C HIS A 300 -10.06 2.98 8.92
N LEU A 301 -10.66 3.53 7.86
CA LEU A 301 -11.96 4.17 7.91
C LEU A 301 -12.91 3.44 6.98
N ARG A 302 -14.21 3.54 7.25
CA ARG A 302 -15.27 3.03 6.37
C ARG A 302 -16.38 4.05 6.27
N HIS A 303 -16.65 4.50 5.06
CA HIS A 303 -17.70 5.48 4.75
C HIS A 303 -18.41 5.09 3.45
N ASN A 304 -19.74 5.15 3.43
CA ASN A 304 -20.59 4.82 2.27
C ASN A 304 -20.22 3.52 1.53
N GLY A 305 -19.80 2.50 2.29
CA GLY A 305 -19.43 1.19 1.77
C GLY A 305 -18.00 1.06 1.22
N VAL A 306 -17.26 2.16 1.08
CA VAL A 306 -15.83 2.18 0.74
C VAL A 306 -14.99 1.99 2.01
N ASP A 307 -13.99 1.11 1.94
CA ASP A 307 -12.94 1.01 2.95
C ASP A 307 -11.77 1.95 2.57
N TYR A 308 -11.35 2.81 3.48
CA TYR A 308 -10.21 3.72 3.30
C TYR A 308 -9.07 3.28 4.21
N ILE A 309 -7.94 2.93 3.61
CA ILE A 309 -6.76 2.41 4.28
C ILE A 309 -5.63 3.42 4.08
N VAL A 310 -5.13 3.96 5.18
CA VAL A 310 -4.00 4.90 5.18
C VAL A 310 -2.83 4.23 5.87
N THR A 311 -1.68 4.10 5.20
CA THR A 311 -0.49 3.45 5.76
C THR A 311 0.81 4.24 5.51
N GLY A 312 0.83 5.53 5.86
CA GLY A 312 2.00 6.38 5.61
C GLY A 312 3.10 6.31 6.67
N ALA A 313 3.11 5.30 7.55
CA ALA A 313 3.97 5.29 8.74
C ALA A 313 5.26 4.46 8.57
N ALA A 314 5.73 4.22 7.33
CA ALA A 314 6.83 3.28 7.08
C ALA A 314 8.21 3.83 7.46
N SER A 315 8.52 5.07 7.07
CA SER A 315 9.82 5.69 7.35
C SER A 315 9.78 6.64 8.55
N GLN A 316 8.65 7.32 8.73
CA GLN A 316 8.42 8.33 9.76
C GLN A 316 7.02 8.15 10.36
N VAL A 317 6.83 8.58 11.60
CA VAL A 317 5.54 8.49 12.30
C VAL A 317 5.19 9.85 12.85
N ASN A 318 3.99 10.34 12.51
CA ASN A 318 3.45 11.55 13.09
C ASN A 318 2.83 11.23 14.46
N LEU A 319 3.43 11.78 15.53
CA LEU A 319 2.98 11.61 16.91
C LEU A 319 2.02 12.73 17.37
N ARG A 320 1.64 13.66 16.48
CA ARG A 320 0.70 14.74 16.80
C ARG A 320 -0.68 14.19 17.13
N ARG A 321 -1.45 14.99 17.89
CA ARG A 321 -2.81 14.62 18.30
C ARG A 321 -3.69 14.43 17.07
N PRO A 322 -4.34 13.26 16.91
CA PRO A 322 -5.32 13.05 15.86
C PRO A 322 -6.50 14.02 15.97
N ASN A 323 -7.03 14.43 14.82
CA ASN A 323 -8.24 15.25 14.75
C ASN A 323 -9.41 14.43 14.20
N TRP A 324 -10.21 13.88 15.11
CA TRP A 324 -11.36 13.03 14.82
C TRP A 324 -12.50 13.77 14.11
N PHE A 325 -12.52 15.10 14.18
CA PHE A 325 -13.51 15.93 13.48
C PHE A 325 -13.21 16.08 11.98
N ASN A 326 -12.04 15.65 11.53
CA ASN A 326 -11.65 15.68 10.12
C ASN A 326 -12.30 14.57 9.28
N VAL A 327 -12.98 13.62 9.91
CA VAL A 327 -13.56 12.45 9.24
C VAL A 327 -15.03 12.28 9.62
N PRO A 328 -15.87 11.69 8.75
CA PRO A 328 -17.28 11.48 9.05
C PRO A 328 -17.49 10.71 10.36
N LEU A 329 -18.49 11.11 11.15
CA LEU A 329 -18.79 10.48 12.43
C LEU A 329 -19.01 8.97 12.26
N GLY A 330 -18.35 8.17 13.09
CA GLY A 330 -18.46 6.71 13.06
C GLY A 330 -17.71 6.02 11.92
N SER A 331 -16.98 6.76 11.07
CA SER A 331 -16.22 6.17 9.96
C SER A 331 -14.92 5.50 10.41
N LEU A 332 -14.23 6.05 11.41
CA LEU A 332 -12.92 5.57 11.85
C LEU A 332 -13.03 4.26 12.63
N ARG A 333 -12.35 3.22 12.14
CA ARG A 333 -12.34 1.86 12.69
C ARG A 333 -11.04 1.53 13.42
N PHE A 334 -9.93 2.10 12.95
CA PHE A 334 -8.61 1.92 13.53
C PHE A 334 -7.73 3.15 13.29
N LEU A 335 -6.89 3.48 14.27
CA LEU A 335 -5.88 4.55 14.18
C LEU A 335 -4.65 4.18 15.01
N TRP A 336 -3.47 4.34 14.42
CA TRP A 336 -2.18 4.29 15.09
C TRP A 336 -1.22 5.39 14.57
N PRO A 337 -0.46 6.05 15.45
CA PRO A 337 -0.40 5.89 16.90
C PRO A 337 -1.70 6.34 17.60
N PRO A 338 -2.22 5.58 18.57
CA PRO A 338 -3.31 6.05 19.42
C PRO A 338 -2.77 7.17 20.30
N ARG A 339 -3.51 8.28 20.44
CA ARG A 339 -3.26 9.48 21.28
C ARG A 339 -1.83 9.62 21.86
N PRO A 340 -1.07 10.70 21.58
CA PRO A 340 0.04 11.03 22.48
C PRO A 340 -0.53 11.24 23.90
N TYR A 341 -0.07 10.42 24.84
CA TYR A 341 -0.44 10.49 26.26
C TYR A 341 -0.20 11.88 26.84
#